data_AF-A0AAE1DRR1-F1
#
_entry.id   AF-A0AAE1DRR1-F1
#
_cell.length_a   1.000
_cell.length_b   1.000
_cell.length_c   1.000
_cell.angle_alpha   90.00
_cell.angle_beta   90.00
_cell.angle_gamma   90.00
#
_symmetry.space_group_name_H-M   'P 1'
#
loop_
_entity.id
_entity.type
_entity.pdbx_description
1 polymer ?
#
loop_
_entity_poly.entity_id
_entity_poly.type
_entity_poly.pdbx_seq_one_letter_code
_entity_poly.pdbx_strand_id
1 'polypeptide(L)'
;MAVKSQSPLVITVIVGLLALGVGLVIGYLLRPFKEPPAPHTSADQLWGIEAADDDKIAALDMLKDCSHLARENAVISKHLLENDVEACRAVTCDIPYPRTYVIYKLRGNDVIDLDGRLEDKAWKDVAWSDSFIDIQGREFPEPRLKTKVKMRYDYRFLYIGALLEEPDVWSNVTLHDGPVYQDNSFQILFDSRQSNVNYKEITINARGIVADLMMTKPYVDSGEPLQFWESDLVSEVYVHGSLNNPNSEDEYWTIEMAVPFSTLYQGSGASMNRSTPIHDETWRANFLRAQWSVKKRGTHYEKEKNSGTDWWGLIQFQDAEINSTHFMTSEKWVATNALLDTYSALQAFHAVTGRYTDRKELLHLPPYVFSGKCVDDISIKLDWSGFHVTVKPKGGNLEDGHIKADHFLWFGKEDMQYF
;
A
#
# COMPACT_ATOMS: atom_id res chain seq x y z
N MET A 1 -0.12 12.72 -52.63
CA MET A 1 0.60 11.50 -52.18
C MET A 1 0.70 11.54 -50.67
N ALA A 2 0.33 10.44 -50.04
CA ALA A 2 -0.04 10.30 -48.64
C ALA A 2 1.09 10.65 -47.63
N VAL A 3 0.72 11.39 -46.58
CA VAL A 3 1.49 11.51 -45.33
C VAL A 3 1.30 10.20 -44.57
N LYS A 4 2.40 9.47 -44.36
CA LYS A 4 2.41 8.19 -43.63
C LYS A 4 1.95 8.40 -42.19
N SER A 5 0.79 7.81 -41.87
CA SER A 5 0.34 7.50 -40.51
C SER A 5 1.46 6.80 -39.74
N GLN A 6 1.93 7.39 -38.64
CA GLN A 6 2.73 6.65 -37.68
C GLN A 6 1.83 5.64 -36.96
N SER A 7 2.31 4.40 -36.89
CA SER A 7 1.56 3.24 -36.42
C SER A 7 1.28 3.33 -34.90
N PRO A 8 0.09 2.93 -34.40
CA PRO A 8 -0.25 2.91 -32.97
C PRO A 8 0.70 2.05 -32.11
N LEU A 9 1.46 1.15 -32.74
CA LEU A 9 2.54 0.38 -32.10
C LEU A 9 3.70 1.24 -31.57
N VAL A 10 4.01 2.38 -32.19
CA VAL A 10 5.14 3.23 -31.77
C VAL A 10 4.79 4.05 -30.52
N ILE A 11 3.52 4.43 -30.35
CA ILE A 11 3.04 5.18 -29.19
C ILE A 11 2.94 4.26 -27.95
N THR A 12 2.50 3.02 -28.14
CA THR A 12 2.41 2.02 -27.05
C THR A 12 3.78 1.65 -26.47
N VAL A 13 4.82 1.56 -27.31
CA VAL A 13 6.20 1.28 -26.86
C VAL A 13 6.83 2.45 -26.09
N ILE A 14 6.46 3.69 -26.42
CA ILE A 14 6.98 4.89 -25.73
C ILE A 14 6.30 5.09 -24.36
N VAL A 15 5.02 4.75 -24.23
CA VAL A 15 4.28 4.80 -22.95
C VAL A 15 4.78 3.71 -21.99
N GLY A 16 5.02 2.49 -22.48
CA GLY A 16 5.60 1.40 -21.68
C GLY A 16 7.01 1.71 -21.16
N LEU A 17 7.86 2.37 -21.96
CA LEU A 17 9.22 2.75 -21.55
C LEU A 17 9.27 3.90 -20.53
N LEU A 18 8.24 4.75 -20.45
CA LEU A 18 8.15 5.83 -19.47
C LEU A 18 7.54 5.37 -18.13
N ALA A 19 6.62 4.40 -18.14
CA ALA A 19 6.16 3.70 -16.94
C ALA A 19 7.28 2.85 -16.31
N LEU A 20 8.10 2.19 -17.16
CA LEU A 20 9.36 1.56 -16.75
C LEU A 20 10.34 2.54 -16.12
N GLY A 21 10.36 3.81 -16.56
CA GLY A 21 11.25 4.85 -16.03
C GLY A 21 10.98 5.23 -14.57
N VAL A 22 9.73 5.15 -14.10
CA VAL A 22 9.38 5.41 -12.69
C VAL A 22 9.58 4.16 -11.83
N GLY A 23 9.22 2.97 -12.35
CA GLY A 23 9.48 1.69 -11.68
C GLY A 23 10.98 1.36 -11.53
N LEU A 24 11.82 1.68 -12.52
CA LEU A 24 13.28 1.48 -12.45
C LEU A 24 13.98 2.46 -11.50
N VAL A 25 13.48 3.69 -11.35
CA VAL A 25 14.06 4.68 -10.42
C VAL A 25 13.76 4.29 -8.97
N ILE A 26 12.58 3.72 -8.69
CA ILE A 26 12.27 3.16 -7.36
C ILE A 26 13.17 1.95 -7.06
N GLY A 27 13.40 1.06 -8.04
CA GLY A 27 14.30 -0.09 -7.86
C GLY A 27 15.80 0.26 -7.70
N TYR A 28 16.28 1.36 -8.31
CA TYR A 28 17.68 1.77 -8.22
C TYR A 28 17.99 2.57 -6.93
N LEU A 29 17.00 3.28 -6.38
CA LEU A 29 17.12 4.02 -5.11
C LEU A 29 17.00 3.13 -3.86
N LEU A 30 16.64 1.86 -4.01
CA LEU A 30 16.60 0.85 -2.93
C LEU A 30 17.90 0.06 -2.76
N ARG A 31 19.00 0.44 -3.41
CA ARG A 31 20.32 -0.09 -3.01
C ARG A 31 20.77 0.64 -1.74
N PRO A 32 20.92 -0.03 -0.59
CA PRO A 32 21.62 0.59 0.52
C PRO A 32 23.06 0.86 0.08
N PHE A 33 23.43 2.14 0.04
CA PHE A 33 24.83 2.53 0.03
C PHE A 33 25.42 2.06 1.36
N LYS A 34 26.23 1.00 1.32
CA LYS A 34 26.87 0.44 2.50
C LYS A 34 28.09 1.31 2.82
N GLU A 35 27.91 2.33 3.65
CA GLU A 35 29.06 2.96 4.30
C GLU A 35 29.71 1.97 5.29
N PRO A 36 31.05 2.00 5.45
CA PRO A 36 31.71 1.19 6.46
C PRO A 36 31.27 1.63 7.87
N PRO A 37 31.20 0.69 8.84
CA PRO A 37 30.65 1.00 10.15
C PRO A 37 31.45 2.12 10.83
N ALA A 38 30.75 3.19 11.20
CA ALA A 38 31.27 4.22 12.09
C ALA A 38 31.53 3.61 13.49
N PRO A 39 32.58 4.06 14.19
CA PRO A 39 32.96 3.50 15.48
C PRO A 39 31.91 3.81 16.55
N HIS A 40 31.67 2.81 17.40
CA HIS A 40 30.71 2.76 18.49
C HIS A 40 30.46 4.12 19.18
N THR A 41 29.22 4.59 19.13
CA THR A 41 28.69 5.63 20.01
C THR A 41 27.56 5.03 20.85
N SER A 42 27.65 5.22 22.16
CA SER A 42 26.75 4.67 23.17
C SER A 42 25.35 5.29 23.10
N ALA A 43 24.34 4.50 23.49
CA ALA A 43 22.90 4.73 23.36
C ALA A 43 22.30 5.98 24.06
N ASP A 44 23.12 6.86 24.65
CA ASP A 44 22.65 7.97 25.50
C ASP A 44 22.61 9.34 24.81
N GLN A 45 22.88 9.46 23.49
CA GLN A 45 22.99 10.77 22.81
C GLN A 45 22.05 11.03 21.63
N LEU A 46 21.09 10.16 21.33
CA LEU A 46 20.07 10.44 20.32
C LEU A 46 18.71 10.60 21.03
N TRP A 47 17.94 11.60 20.56
CA TRP A 47 16.56 11.92 20.94
C TRP A 47 16.39 12.94 22.09
N GLY A 48 16.34 14.23 21.71
CA GLY A 48 15.73 15.29 22.51
C GLY A 48 14.23 15.01 22.72
N ILE A 49 13.81 15.02 23.98
CA ILE A 49 12.52 14.54 24.45
C ILE A 49 11.55 15.72 24.59
N GLU A 50 10.45 15.70 23.83
CA GLU A 50 9.16 16.26 24.27
C GLU A 50 8.06 15.19 24.08
N ALA A 51 7.33 14.95 25.18
CA ALA A 51 6.18 14.06 25.39
C ALA A 51 6.30 12.61 24.87
N ALA A 52 6.68 11.71 25.78
CA ALA A 52 6.62 10.27 25.56
C ALA A 52 5.17 9.79 25.45
N ASP A 53 4.87 9.18 24.31
CA ASP A 53 3.66 8.40 24.05
C ASP A 53 3.70 7.10 24.88
N ASP A 54 2.58 6.70 25.50
CA ASP A 54 2.53 5.52 26.38
C ASP A 54 2.94 4.23 25.64
N ASP A 55 2.70 4.17 24.33
CA ASP A 55 3.12 3.07 23.44
C ASP A 55 4.66 2.97 23.29
N LYS A 56 5.38 4.10 23.36
CA LYS A 56 6.85 4.11 23.31
C LYS A 56 7.47 3.61 24.62
N ILE A 57 6.83 3.87 25.76
CA ILE A 57 7.28 3.40 27.07
C ILE A 57 7.11 1.87 27.16
N ALA A 58 5.99 1.33 26.66
CA ALA A 58 5.77 -0.11 26.57
C ALA A 58 6.79 -0.81 25.65
N ALA A 59 7.11 -0.23 24.49
CA ALA A 59 8.11 -0.77 23.58
C ALA A 59 9.53 -0.82 24.18
N LEU A 60 9.89 0.19 24.99
CA LEU A 60 11.19 0.28 25.66
C LEU A 60 11.37 -0.75 26.79
N ASP A 61 10.33 -1.05 27.56
CA ASP A 61 10.39 -2.10 28.57
C ASP A 61 10.34 -3.50 27.94
N MET A 62 9.59 -3.68 26.84
CA MET A 62 9.59 -4.93 26.07
C MET A 62 10.98 -5.25 25.51
N LEU A 63 11.72 -4.25 25.01
CA LEU A 63 13.10 -4.37 24.53
C LEU A 63 14.10 -4.88 25.59
N LYS A 64 13.92 -4.50 26.86
CA LYS A 64 14.80 -4.95 27.95
C LYS A 64 14.63 -6.44 28.25
N ASP A 65 13.40 -6.94 28.22
CA ASP A 65 13.08 -8.33 28.57
C ASP A 65 13.46 -9.35 27.48
N CYS A 66 13.38 -8.98 26.20
CA CYS A 66 13.67 -9.91 25.10
C CYS A 66 15.13 -10.37 25.05
N SER A 67 16.07 -9.49 25.45
CA SER A 67 17.50 -9.79 25.52
C SER A 67 17.81 -11.00 26.43
N HIS A 68 16.96 -11.23 27.44
CA HIS A 68 17.05 -12.38 28.36
C HIS A 68 16.45 -13.66 27.75
N LEU A 69 15.35 -13.57 27.01
CA LEU A 69 14.63 -14.71 26.40
C LEU A 69 15.33 -15.31 25.18
N ALA A 70 16.28 -14.58 24.58
CA ALA A 70 17.01 -15.00 23.39
C ALA A 70 18.17 -15.97 23.65
N ARG A 71 18.61 -16.15 24.90
CA ARG A 71 19.87 -16.84 25.25
C ARG A 71 19.87 -18.37 25.09
N GLU A 72 18.77 -18.96 24.63
CA GLU A 72 18.62 -20.44 24.57
C GLU A 72 18.64 -21.04 23.16
N ASN A 73 18.80 -20.25 22.08
CA ASN A 73 18.87 -20.77 20.70
C ASN A 73 20.09 -20.23 19.94
N ALA A 74 20.99 -21.12 19.52
CA ALA A 74 22.27 -20.78 18.89
C ALA A 74 22.15 -20.06 17.53
N VAL A 75 21.07 -20.29 16.78
CA VAL A 75 20.81 -19.59 15.51
C VAL A 75 20.33 -18.16 15.77
N ILE A 76 19.49 -17.99 16.78
CA ILE A 76 18.99 -16.69 17.22
C ILE A 76 20.16 -15.86 17.75
N SER A 77 20.97 -16.37 18.68
CA SER A 77 22.12 -15.65 19.25
C SER A 77 23.10 -15.08 18.22
N LYS A 78 23.29 -15.73 17.06
CA LYS A 78 24.15 -15.25 15.97
C LYS A 78 23.53 -14.07 15.21
N HIS A 79 22.22 -14.11 14.95
CA HIS A 79 21.47 -13.03 14.29
C HIS A 79 21.33 -11.79 15.18
N LEU A 80 21.22 -12.00 16.50
CA LEU A 80 21.01 -10.92 17.47
C LEU A 80 22.25 -10.09 17.79
N LEU A 81 23.45 -10.63 17.57
CA LEU A 81 24.69 -9.85 17.66
C LEU A 81 24.82 -8.77 16.58
N GLU A 82 23.98 -8.84 15.53
CA GLU A 82 24.03 -7.93 14.39
C GLU A 82 22.80 -6.99 14.32
N ASN A 83 21.69 -7.27 15.02
CA ASN A 83 20.42 -6.53 14.91
C ASN A 83 19.56 -6.55 16.21
N ASP A 84 19.88 -5.74 17.22
CA ASP A 84 19.24 -5.75 18.56
C ASP A 84 17.70 -5.60 18.56
N VAL A 85 17.10 -4.96 17.56
CA VAL A 85 15.62 -4.76 17.47
C VAL A 85 14.90 -6.03 16.98
N GLU A 86 15.57 -6.93 16.25
CA GLU A 86 14.98 -8.17 15.74
C GLU A 86 14.80 -9.24 16.82
N ALA A 87 15.56 -9.14 17.93
CA ALA A 87 15.49 -10.04 19.09
C ALA A 87 14.11 -10.10 19.72
N CYS A 88 13.46 -8.95 19.85
CA CYS A 88 12.14 -8.89 20.43
C CYS A 88 11.08 -9.48 19.53
N ARG A 89 11.10 -9.14 18.24
CA ARG A 89 10.15 -9.66 17.26
C ARG A 89 10.16 -11.19 17.25
N ALA A 90 11.34 -11.80 17.44
CA ALA A 90 11.53 -13.25 17.54
C ALA A 90 10.65 -13.96 18.57
N VAL A 91 10.28 -13.26 19.65
CA VAL A 91 9.66 -13.83 20.85
C VAL A 91 8.29 -13.24 21.15
N THR A 92 8.04 -11.97 20.83
CA THR A 92 6.77 -11.29 21.11
C THR A 92 5.73 -11.53 20.02
N CYS A 93 6.16 -11.93 18.82
CA CYS A 93 5.28 -12.07 17.65
C CYS A 93 4.54 -10.77 17.29
N ASP A 94 5.02 -9.65 17.82
CA ASP A 94 4.46 -8.33 17.59
C ASP A 94 5.04 -7.76 16.29
N ILE A 95 4.20 -7.73 15.26
CA ILE A 95 4.54 -7.22 13.94
C ILE A 95 3.71 -5.95 13.74
N PRO A 96 4.34 -4.79 13.56
CA PRO A 96 3.62 -3.53 13.47
C PRO A 96 2.71 -3.53 12.26
N TYR A 97 1.47 -3.10 12.47
CA TYR A 97 0.56 -2.87 11.37
C TYR A 97 0.98 -1.62 10.59
N PRO A 98 0.78 -1.59 9.26
CA PRO A 98 0.75 -0.32 8.54
C PRO A 98 -0.41 0.54 9.08
N ARG A 99 -0.54 1.77 8.59
CA ARG A 99 -1.68 2.61 8.99
C ARG A 99 -3.00 1.93 8.67
N THR A 100 -4.01 2.17 9.51
CA THR A 100 -5.30 1.50 9.43
C THR A 100 -6.44 2.52 9.44
N TYR A 101 -7.58 2.14 8.86
CA TYR A 101 -8.80 2.97 8.86
C TYR A 101 -10.03 2.08 8.86
N VAL A 102 -11.00 2.48 9.67
CA VAL A 102 -12.27 1.79 9.82
C VAL A 102 -13.33 2.51 8.99
N ILE A 103 -13.92 1.79 8.04
CA ILE A 103 -14.94 2.30 7.13
C ILE A 103 -16.31 1.93 7.66
N TYR A 104 -17.12 2.93 8.00
CA TYR A 104 -18.48 2.72 8.52
C TYR A 104 -19.53 2.80 7.41
N LYS A 105 -20.51 1.90 7.48
CA LYS A 105 -21.63 1.85 6.55
C LYS A 105 -22.49 3.12 6.65
N LEU A 106 -23.06 3.58 5.55
CA LEU A 106 -24.11 4.60 5.53
C LEU A 106 -25.38 4.01 6.15
N ARG A 107 -26.05 4.76 7.04
CA ARG A 107 -27.27 4.31 7.74
C ARG A 107 -28.42 5.29 7.55
N GLY A 108 -29.65 4.77 7.56
CA GLY A 108 -30.87 5.57 7.52
C GLY A 108 -30.96 6.46 6.28
N ASN A 109 -30.96 7.78 6.49
CA ASN A 109 -31.02 8.80 5.45
C ASN A 109 -29.66 9.47 5.19
N ASP A 110 -28.54 8.84 5.57
CA ASP A 110 -27.21 9.31 5.17
C ASP A 110 -27.14 9.36 3.64
N VAL A 111 -26.77 10.52 3.10
CA VAL A 111 -26.56 10.75 1.68
C VAL A 111 -25.19 11.41 1.52
N ILE A 112 -24.47 10.99 0.49
CA ILE A 112 -23.29 11.68 -0.04
C ILE A 112 -23.69 12.20 -1.41
N ASP A 113 -23.74 13.51 -1.58
CA ASP A 113 -23.90 14.19 -2.86
C ASP A 113 -22.51 14.38 -3.46
N LEU A 114 -22.25 13.81 -4.64
CA LEU A 114 -20.93 13.87 -5.26
C LEU A 114 -20.79 15.22 -5.98
N ASP A 115 -20.48 16.27 -5.24
CA ASP A 115 -20.26 17.64 -5.74
C ASP A 115 -18.80 18.10 -5.63
N GLY A 116 -17.93 17.19 -5.15
CA GLY A 116 -16.51 17.39 -4.92
C GLY A 116 -16.21 18.00 -3.55
N ARG A 117 -17.23 18.36 -2.75
CA ARG A 117 -17.08 19.07 -1.47
C ARG A 117 -17.38 18.14 -0.31
N LEU A 118 -16.43 18.01 0.60
CA LEU A 118 -16.53 17.14 1.77
C LEU A 118 -17.34 17.77 2.93
N GLU A 119 -18.44 18.44 2.59
CA GLU A 119 -19.29 19.20 3.51
C GLU A 119 -20.51 18.42 3.99
N ASP A 120 -20.84 17.31 3.34
CA ASP A 120 -21.96 16.46 3.75
C ASP A 120 -21.85 15.96 5.18
N LYS A 121 -23.02 15.77 5.81
CA LYS A 121 -23.09 15.22 7.17
C LYS A 121 -22.37 13.86 7.25
N ALA A 122 -22.55 13.00 6.24
CA ALA A 122 -21.93 11.68 6.20
C ALA A 122 -20.39 11.73 6.28
N TRP A 123 -19.75 12.76 5.71
CA TRP A 123 -18.30 12.99 5.84
C TRP A 123 -17.92 13.57 7.19
N LYS A 124 -18.73 14.48 7.73
CA LYS A 124 -18.49 15.11 9.04
C LYS A 124 -18.57 14.10 10.19
N ASP A 125 -19.38 13.05 10.05
CA ASP A 125 -19.57 12.05 11.09
C ASP A 125 -18.36 11.12 11.30
N VAL A 126 -17.51 10.93 10.28
CA VAL A 126 -16.33 10.06 10.37
C VAL A 126 -15.02 10.84 10.49
N ALA A 127 -14.05 10.24 11.17
CA ALA A 127 -12.72 10.81 11.35
C ALA A 127 -11.91 10.80 10.03
N TRP A 128 -10.98 11.74 9.90
CA TRP A 128 -9.96 11.70 8.85
C TRP A 128 -8.96 10.58 9.13
N SER A 129 -8.33 10.06 8.07
CA SER A 129 -7.08 9.32 8.19
C SER A 129 -5.97 10.21 8.73
N ASP A 130 -4.88 9.58 9.18
CA ASP A 130 -3.61 10.28 9.35
C ASP A 130 -3.14 10.91 8.02
N SER A 131 -2.35 11.99 8.12
CA SER A 131 -1.70 12.64 6.97
C SER A 131 -0.69 11.71 6.33
N PHE A 132 -0.66 11.58 5.00
CA PHE A 132 0.25 10.69 4.28
C PHE A 132 1.73 10.90 4.65
N ILE A 133 2.53 9.84 4.51
CA ILE A 133 3.98 9.86 4.74
C ILE A 133 4.73 9.67 3.43
N ASP A 134 6.01 10.04 3.42
CA ASP A 134 6.88 9.82 2.27
C ASP A 134 6.91 8.32 1.88
N ILE A 135 6.85 8.03 0.58
CA ILE A 135 6.89 6.67 0.02
C ILE A 135 8.16 5.89 0.41
N GLN A 136 9.25 6.59 0.70
CA GLN A 136 10.51 5.98 1.07
C GLN A 136 10.49 5.40 2.49
N GLY A 137 9.65 5.93 3.39
CA GLY A 137 9.51 5.42 4.75
C GLY A 137 9.33 6.50 5.81
N ARG A 138 9.09 6.08 7.06
CA ARG A 138 8.86 6.99 8.20
C ARG A 138 10.13 7.70 8.67
N GLU A 139 11.28 7.19 8.26
CA GLU A 139 12.60 7.76 8.52
C GLU A 139 12.92 8.97 7.63
N PHE A 140 12.14 9.18 6.56
CA PHE A 140 12.24 10.35 5.70
C PHE A 140 11.36 11.49 6.22
N PRO A 141 11.69 12.76 5.87
CA PRO A 141 10.89 13.91 6.29
C PRO A 141 9.43 13.78 5.89
N GLU A 142 8.53 14.27 6.73
CA GLU A 142 7.10 14.30 6.39
C GLU A 142 6.85 15.14 5.13
N PRO A 143 5.87 14.75 4.30
CA PRO A 143 5.51 15.52 3.13
C PRO A 143 5.08 16.94 3.49
N ARG A 144 5.59 17.92 2.74
CA ARG A 144 5.27 19.34 2.95
C ARG A 144 3.77 19.65 2.86
N LEU A 145 3.06 18.92 1.99
CA LEU A 145 1.66 19.15 1.68
C LEU A 145 0.83 18.00 2.23
N LYS A 146 -0.08 18.29 3.16
CA LYS A 146 -0.84 17.23 3.81
C LYS A 146 -1.90 16.69 2.86
N THR A 147 -2.02 15.37 2.92
CA THR A 147 -3.05 14.62 2.21
C THR A 147 -3.72 13.68 3.19
N LYS A 148 -5.06 13.69 3.21
CA LYS A 148 -5.87 12.85 4.11
C LYS A 148 -7.09 12.33 3.37
N VAL A 149 -7.62 11.20 3.84
CA VAL A 149 -8.81 10.57 3.28
C VAL A 149 -9.87 10.30 4.34
N LYS A 150 -11.12 10.19 3.89
CA LYS A 150 -12.26 9.66 4.63
C LYS A 150 -12.95 8.63 3.75
N MET A 151 -13.54 7.62 4.37
CA MET A 151 -14.24 6.57 3.64
C MET A 151 -15.55 6.20 4.32
N ARG A 152 -16.57 5.91 3.50
CA ARG A 152 -17.87 5.35 3.88
C ARG A 152 -18.23 4.26 2.86
N TYR A 153 -19.24 3.44 3.14
CA TYR A 153 -19.75 2.51 2.13
C TYR A 153 -21.25 2.26 2.28
N ASP A 154 -21.91 1.83 1.21
CA ASP A 154 -23.25 1.28 1.24
C ASP A 154 -23.29 -0.13 0.63
N TYR A 155 -24.46 -0.59 0.19
CA TYR A 155 -24.62 -1.91 -0.43
C TYR A 155 -24.11 -1.99 -1.88
N ARG A 156 -23.71 -0.87 -2.50
CA ARG A 156 -23.27 -0.77 -3.90
C ARG A 156 -21.88 -0.17 -4.05
N PHE A 157 -21.56 0.85 -3.26
CA PHE A 157 -20.38 1.69 -3.47
C PHE A 157 -19.49 1.76 -2.24
N LEU A 158 -18.19 1.75 -2.49
CA LEU A 158 -17.19 2.34 -1.61
C LEU A 158 -17.09 3.83 -1.92
N TYR A 159 -17.36 4.67 -0.93
CA TYR A 159 -17.22 6.13 -1.03
C TYR A 159 -15.89 6.56 -0.44
N ILE A 160 -15.16 7.40 -1.18
CA ILE A 160 -13.85 7.92 -0.79
C ILE A 160 -13.86 9.44 -0.96
N GLY A 161 -13.54 10.14 0.12
CA GLY A 161 -13.33 11.58 0.14
C GLY A 161 -11.85 11.87 0.41
N ALA A 162 -11.20 12.65 -0.44
CA ALA A 162 -9.79 13.02 -0.27
C ALA A 162 -9.63 14.54 -0.18
N LEU A 163 -8.76 14.99 0.71
CA LEU A 163 -8.32 16.38 0.81
C LEU A 163 -6.81 16.43 0.57
N LEU A 164 -6.40 17.25 -0.39
CA LEU A 164 -5.02 17.44 -0.78
C LEU A 164 -4.68 18.93 -0.69
N GLU A 165 -3.87 19.33 0.30
CA GLU A 165 -3.31 20.69 0.36
C GLU A 165 -2.43 20.93 -0.87
N GLU A 166 -2.66 21.99 -1.64
CA GLU A 166 -1.89 22.26 -2.85
C GLU A 166 -1.99 23.75 -3.20
N PRO A 167 -0.89 24.51 -3.07
CA PRO A 167 -0.87 25.93 -3.45
C PRO A 167 -0.84 26.16 -4.96
N ASP A 168 -0.54 25.13 -5.74
CA ASP A 168 -0.40 25.22 -7.19
C ASP A 168 -1.16 24.09 -7.87
N VAL A 169 -2.49 24.21 -7.97
CA VAL A 169 -3.34 23.14 -8.52
C VAL A 169 -3.30 23.18 -10.05
N TRP A 170 -2.71 22.16 -10.63
CA TRP A 170 -2.54 22.06 -12.08
C TRP A 170 -2.77 20.65 -12.62
N SER A 171 -3.36 20.59 -13.82
CA SER A 171 -3.57 19.36 -14.57
C SER A 171 -3.80 19.65 -16.05
N ASN A 172 -3.05 18.97 -16.92
CA ASN A 172 -3.10 19.12 -18.37
C ASN A 172 -3.68 17.89 -19.10
N VAL A 173 -3.65 16.71 -18.48
CA VAL A 173 -4.19 15.49 -19.05
C VAL A 173 -5.72 15.56 -19.06
N THR A 174 -6.31 15.28 -20.22
CA THR A 174 -7.76 15.41 -20.50
C THR A 174 -8.40 14.12 -20.99
N LEU A 175 -7.62 13.08 -21.23
CA LEU A 175 -8.08 11.81 -21.80
C LEU A 175 -8.13 10.73 -20.71
N HIS A 176 -9.24 9.99 -20.65
CA HIS A 176 -9.36 8.77 -19.84
C HIS A 176 -8.24 7.78 -20.17
N ASP A 177 -7.68 7.11 -19.16
CA ASP A 177 -6.48 6.25 -19.28
C ASP A 177 -5.25 6.92 -19.89
N GLY A 178 -5.25 8.25 -19.87
CA GLY A 178 -4.06 9.03 -20.14
C GLY A 178 -3.02 8.90 -19.03
N PRO A 179 -1.83 9.50 -19.20
CA PRO A 179 -0.78 9.50 -18.19
C PRO A 179 -1.08 10.50 -17.06
N VAL A 180 -2.21 10.34 -16.36
CA VAL A 180 -2.75 11.24 -15.33
C VAL A 180 -1.78 11.50 -14.17
N TYR A 181 -0.90 10.52 -13.87
CA TYR A 181 0.18 10.64 -12.87
C TYR A 181 1.20 11.75 -13.16
N GLN A 182 1.17 12.31 -14.38
CA GLN A 182 2.02 13.45 -14.74
C GLN A 182 1.50 14.78 -14.21
N ASP A 183 0.22 14.87 -13.82
CA ASP A 183 -0.42 16.05 -13.23
C ASP A 183 -0.43 15.97 -11.69
N ASN A 184 -1.02 16.96 -11.02
CA ASN A 184 -1.51 16.74 -9.65
C ASN A 184 -2.56 15.62 -9.69
N SER A 185 -2.27 14.52 -9.02
CA SER A 185 -3.13 13.34 -9.05
C SER A 185 -3.10 12.56 -7.75
N PHE A 186 -4.19 11.82 -7.55
CA PHE A 186 -4.45 10.96 -6.43
C PHE A 186 -4.68 9.54 -6.95
N GLN A 187 -3.94 8.58 -6.43
CA GLN A 187 -3.99 7.18 -6.84
C GLN A 187 -4.46 6.32 -5.67
N ILE A 188 -5.20 5.27 -5.99
CA ILE A 188 -5.77 4.32 -5.05
C ILE A 188 -5.47 2.91 -5.54
N LEU A 189 -5.04 2.05 -4.64
CA LEU A 189 -4.82 0.64 -4.89
C LEU A 189 -5.72 -0.17 -3.97
N PHE A 190 -6.38 -1.19 -4.51
CA PHE A 190 -7.22 -2.10 -3.74
C PHE A 190 -6.93 -3.56 -4.04
N ASP A 191 -6.64 -4.32 -2.99
CA ASP A 191 -6.63 -5.77 -3.00
C ASP A 191 -7.67 -6.27 -1.99
N SER A 192 -8.85 -6.56 -2.51
CA SER A 192 -10.05 -6.95 -1.76
C SER A 192 -9.97 -8.33 -1.12
N ARG A 193 -9.00 -9.17 -1.52
CA ARG A 193 -8.75 -10.49 -0.94
C ARG A 193 -7.43 -10.63 -0.20
N GLN A 194 -6.60 -9.58 -0.20
CA GLN A 194 -5.25 -9.62 0.34
C GLN A 194 -4.37 -10.70 -0.33
N SER A 195 -4.61 -10.94 -1.62
CA SER A 195 -3.98 -11.99 -2.41
C SER A 195 -2.73 -11.57 -3.17
N ASN A 196 -2.41 -10.26 -3.17
CA ASN A 196 -1.38 -9.58 -3.96
C ASN A 196 -1.58 -9.61 -5.49
N VAL A 197 -2.62 -10.27 -6.01
CA VAL A 197 -2.88 -10.41 -7.45
C VAL A 197 -4.24 -9.83 -7.81
N ASN A 198 -4.44 -9.50 -9.08
CA ASN A 198 -5.67 -8.92 -9.62
C ASN A 198 -6.17 -7.66 -8.87
N TYR A 199 -5.24 -6.93 -8.26
CA TYR A 199 -5.53 -5.72 -7.50
C TYR A 199 -5.85 -4.56 -8.45
N LYS A 200 -6.62 -3.59 -7.97
CA LYS A 200 -7.06 -2.45 -8.78
C LYS A 200 -6.16 -1.27 -8.56
N GLU A 201 -5.85 -0.52 -9.60
CA GLU A 201 -5.26 0.81 -9.52
C GLU A 201 -6.24 1.80 -10.16
N ILE A 202 -6.59 2.86 -9.43
CA ILE A 202 -7.44 3.95 -9.91
C ILE A 202 -6.68 5.23 -9.65
N THR A 203 -6.48 6.06 -10.66
CA THR A 203 -5.83 7.36 -10.53
C THR A 203 -6.74 8.44 -11.08
N ILE A 204 -6.88 9.54 -10.34
CA ILE A 204 -7.67 10.70 -10.74
C ILE A 204 -6.82 11.97 -10.61
N ASN A 205 -6.83 12.83 -11.63
CA ASN A 205 -6.13 14.11 -11.56
C ASN A 205 -7.04 15.25 -11.05
N ALA A 206 -6.47 16.42 -10.80
CA ALA A 206 -7.20 17.61 -10.33
C ALA A 206 -8.26 18.16 -11.31
N ARG A 207 -8.40 17.57 -12.52
CA ARG A 207 -9.49 17.83 -13.47
C ARG A 207 -10.65 16.85 -13.36
N GLY A 208 -10.53 15.81 -12.55
CA GLY A 208 -11.48 14.70 -12.51
C GLY A 208 -11.29 13.67 -13.63
N ILE A 209 -10.15 13.67 -14.34
CA ILE A 209 -9.86 12.64 -15.35
C ILE A 209 -9.29 11.40 -14.67
N VAL A 210 -9.92 10.26 -14.97
CA VAL A 210 -9.57 8.96 -14.42
C VAL A 210 -8.67 8.19 -15.38
N ALA A 211 -7.73 7.45 -14.81
CA ALA A 211 -7.08 6.32 -15.45
C ALA A 211 -7.18 5.14 -14.49
N ASP A 212 -7.59 3.99 -14.99
CA ASP A 212 -7.75 2.81 -14.17
C ASP A 212 -7.27 1.52 -14.86
N LEU A 213 -6.91 0.54 -14.03
CA LEU A 213 -6.42 -0.75 -14.50
C LEU A 213 -6.53 -1.81 -13.40
N MET A 214 -6.57 -3.06 -13.83
CA MET A 214 -6.33 -4.21 -12.96
C MET A 214 -4.91 -4.71 -13.17
N MET A 215 -4.11 -4.83 -12.11
CA MET A 215 -2.79 -5.46 -12.18
C MET A 215 -2.91 -6.96 -11.92
N THR A 216 -2.38 -7.77 -12.83
CA THR A 216 -2.36 -9.24 -12.62
C THR A 216 -1.58 -9.63 -11.37
N LYS A 217 -0.49 -8.93 -11.07
CA LYS A 217 0.39 -9.09 -9.90
C LYS A 217 1.28 -7.85 -9.77
N PRO A 218 2.10 -7.70 -8.71
CA PRO A 218 2.92 -6.50 -8.53
C PRO A 218 3.91 -6.28 -9.68
N TYR A 219 4.26 -5.01 -9.94
CA TYR A 219 5.24 -4.64 -10.98
C TYR A 219 6.59 -5.31 -10.79
N VAL A 220 7.03 -5.52 -9.54
CA VAL A 220 8.31 -6.17 -9.22
C VAL A 220 8.40 -7.61 -9.73
N ASP A 221 7.26 -8.25 -10.01
CA ASP A 221 7.18 -9.61 -10.55
C ASP A 221 6.72 -9.64 -12.00
N SER A 222 6.89 -8.53 -12.71
CA SER A 222 6.46 -8.37 -14.10
C SER A 222 4.95 -8.55 -14.26
N GLY A 223 4.16 -7.95 -13.35
CA GLY A 223 2.73 -7.83 -13.53
C GLY A 223 2.36 -7.08 -14.80
N GLU A 224 1.23 -7.48 -15.40
CA GLU A 224 0.70 -6.85 -16.60
C GLU A 224 -0.50 -5.97 -16.22
N PRO A 225 -0.52 -4.70 -16.67
CA PRO A 225 -1.67 -3.82 -16.50
C PRO A 225 -2.77 -4.20 -17.49
N LEU A 226 -3.92 -4.59 -16.95
CA LEU A 226 -5.11 -4.93 -17.71
C LEU A 226 -6.01 -3.71 -17.81
N GLN A 227 -5.72 -2.84 -18.79
CA GLN A 227 -6.44 -1.59 -19.08
C GLN A 227 -7.84 -1.80 -19.68
N PHE A 228 -8.30 -3.05 -19.81
CA PHE A 228 -9.70 -3.32 -20.22
C PHE A 228 -10.66 -3.32 -19.02
N TRP A 229 -10.12 -3.40 -17.81
CA TRP A 229 -10.92 -3.31 -16.59
C TRP A 229 -11.21 -1.84 -16.34
N GLU A 230 -12.48 -1.52 -16.12
CA GLU A 230 -12.96 -0.17 -15.83
C GLU A 230 -13.48 -0.12 -14.39
N SER A 231 -13.19 0.96 -13.69
CA SER A 231 -13.68 1.16 -12.33
C SER A 231 -15.18 1.44 -12.27
N ASP A 232 -15.77 1.96 -13.36
CA ASP A 232 -17.13 2.51 -13.44
C ASP A 232 -17.43 3.51 -12.30
N LEU A 233 -16.39 4.18 -11.78
CA LEU A 233 -16.55 5.10 -10.67
C LEU A 233 -17.30 6.36 -11.11
N VAL A 234 -18.04 6.94 -10.17
CA VAL A 234 -18.57 8.30 -10.30
C VAL A 234 -17.76 9.19 -9.37
N SER A 235 -17.21 10.29 -9.87
CA SER A 235 -16.40 11.21 -9.08
C SER A 235 -16.64 12.66 -9.45
N GLU A 236 -16.40 13.54 -8.48
CA GLU A 236 -16.35 14.98 -8.68
C GLU A 236 -15.13 15.57 -7.95
N VAL A 237 -14.57 16.65 -8.51
CA VAL A 237 -13.39 17.33 -7.97
C VAL A 237 -13.71 18.79 -7.73
N TYR A 238 -13.38 19.27 -6.53
CA TYR A 238 -13.47 20.68 -6.20
C TYR A 238 -12.07 21.25 -5.97
N VAL A 239 -11.78 22.39 -6.59
CA VAL A 239 -10.55 23.16 -6.37
C VAL A 239 -10.91 24.42 -5.59
N HIS A 240 -10.33 24.59 -4.41
CA HIS A 240 -10.45 25.83 -3.64
C HIS A 240 -9.48 26.87 -4.21
N GLY A 241 -9.95 27.55 -5.26
CA GLY A 241 -9.16 28.46 -6.07
C GLY A 241 -9.53 28.31 -7.55
N SER A 242 -8.55 28.14 -8.42
CA SER A 242 -8.76 27.98 -9.87
C SER A 242 -7.70 27.09 -10.47
N LEU A 243 -8.14 25.93 -10.96
CA LEU A 243 -7.31 25.00 -11.72
C LEU A 243 -6.53 25.70 -12.84
N ASN A 244 -5.24 25.37 -12.96
CA ASN A 244 -4.33 25.86 -14.01
C ASN A 244 -4.16 27.39 -14.04
N ASN A 245 -4.40 28.08 -12.92
CA ASN A 245 -4.22 29.53 -12.83
C ASN A 245 -3.12 29.89 -11.81
N PRO A 246 -1.89 30.21 -12.26
CA PRO A 246 -0.79 30.59 -11.37
C PRO A 246 -1.05 31.82 -10.49
N ASN A 247 -2.01 32.65 -10.87
CA ASN A 247 -2.40 33.84 -10.12
C ASN A 247 -3.51 33.57 -9.11
N SER A 248 -4.02 32.34 -9.06
CA SER A 248 -4.90 31.89 -8.00
C SER A 248 -4.08 31.62 -6.74
N GLU A 249 -4.68 31.94 -5.60
CA GLU A 249 -4.22 31.49 -4.29
C GLU A 249 -4.97 30.19 -4.01
N ASP A 250 -4.52 29.10 -4.64
CA ASP A 250 -5.07 27.78 -4.34
C ASP A 250 -4.59 27.38 -2.94
N GLU A 251 -5.44 26.67 -2.21
CA GLU A 251 -5.09 26.15 -0.89
C GLU A 251 -5.12 24.62 -0.87
N TYR A 252 -6.14 24.05 -1.51
CA TYR A 252 -6.36 22.63 -1.59
C TYR A 252 -7.29 22.29 -2.76
N TRP A 253 -7.35 21.00 -3.05
CA TRP A 253 -8.43 20.42 -3.83
C TRP A 253 -8.97 19.18 -3.11
N THR A 254 -10.23 18.90 -3.34
CA THR A 254 -10.95 17.76 -2.78
C THR A 254 -11.49 16.88 -3.88
N ILE A 255 -11.63 15.60 -3.55
CA ILE A 255 -12.16 14.58 -4.42
C ILE A 255 -13.26 13.87 -3.67
N GLU A 256 -14.37 13.64 -4.33
CA GLU A 256 -15.37 12.67 -3.91
C GLU A 256 -15.50 11.61 -4.99
N MET A 257 -15.55 10.35 -4.59
CA MET A 257 -15.80 9.25 -5.52
C MET A 257 -16.64 8.15 -4.88
N ALA A 258 -17.46 7.52 -5.71
CA ALA A 258 -18.22 6.32 -5.42
C ALA A 258 -17.78 5.22 -6.39
N VAL A 259 -17.10 4.20 -5.87
CA VAL A 259 -16.58 3.09 -6.67
C VAL A 259 -17.47 1.86 -6.45
N PRO A 260 -18.10 1.31 -7.51
CA PRO A 260 -18.93 0.11 -7.39
C PRO A 260 -18.15 -1.08 -6.82
N PHE A 261 -18.72 -1.77 -5.84
CA PHE A 261 -18.15 -3.03 -5.36
C PHE A 261 -18.14 -4.11 -6.45
N SER A 262 -19.09 -4.05 -7.38
CA SER A 262 -19.14 -4.97 -8.51
C SER A 262 -17.89 -4.93 -9.38
N THR A 263 -17.28 -3.76 -9.60
CA THR A 263 -16.03 -3.63 -10.37
C THR A 263 -14.81 -3.99 -9.53
N LEU A 264 -14.78 -3.60 -8.24
CA LEU A 264 -13.70 -3.93 -7.31
C LEU A 264 -13.54 -5.43 -7.03
N TYR A 265 -14.60 -6.23 -7.18
CA TYR A 265 -14.56 -7.68 -7.03
C TYR A 265 -14.28 -8.44 -8.34
N GLN A 266 -14.30 -7.80 -9.51
CA GLN A 266 -13.96 -8.48 -10.78
C GLN A 266 -12.55 -9.04 -10.74
N GLY A 267 -12.36 -10.27 -11.22
CA GLY A 267 -11.05 -10.93 -11.27
C GLY A 267 -10.42 -11.28 -9.91
N SER A 268 -10.98 -10.85 -8.78
CA SER A 268 -10.45 -11.22 -7.46
C SER A 268 -10.88 -12.64 -7.06
N GLY A 269 -11.82 -13.26 -7.77
CA GLY A 269 -12.39 -14.56 -7.40
C GLY A 269 -13.27 -14.50 -6.14
N ALA A 270 -13.49 -13.31 -5.56
CA ALA A 270 -14.56 -13.12 -4.59
C ALA A 270 -15.87 -13.62 -5.24
N SER A 271 -16.57 -14.54 -4.56
CA SER A 271 -17.75 -15.21 -5.12
C SER A 271 -18.62 -14.22 -5.89
N MET A 272 -18.94 -14.52 -7.15
CA MET A 272 -19.81 -13.72 -8.03
C MET A 272 -21.18 -13.35 -7.42
N ASN A 273 -21.50 -13.91 -6.24
CA ASN A 273 -22.71 -13.64 -5.47
C ASN A 273 -22.54 -12.55 -4.40
N ARG A 274 -21.36 -11.94 -4.22
CA ARG A 274 -21.14 -10.84 -3.27
C ARG A 274 -21.22 -9.49 -3.98
N SER A 275 -22.07 -8.60 -3.46
CA SER A 275 -22.23 -7.23 -3.97
C SER A 275 -21.68 -6.15 -3.03
N THR A 276 -21.24 -6.51 -1.81
CA THR A 276 -20.76 -5.58 -0.78
C THR A 276 -19.90 -6.31 0.27
N PRO A 277 -18.97 -5.62 0.96
CA PRO A 277 -18.14 -6.22 2.01
C PRO A 277 -18.96 -6.72 3.20
N ILE A 278 -18.46 -7.75 3.87
CA ILE A 278 -19.03 -8.21 5.15
C ILE A 278 -18.45 -7.43 6.33
N HIS A 279 -19.16 -7.45 7.46
CA HIS A 279 -18.64 -6.91 8.73
C HIS A 279 -17.29 -7.57 9.07
N ASP A 280 -16.33 -6.76 9.50
CA ASP A 280 -14.93 -7.11 9.81
C ASP A 280 -14.09 -7.56 8.60
N GLU A 281 -14.60 -7.41 7.36
CA GLU A 281 -13.79 -7.65 6.16
C GLU A 281 -12.65 -6.62 6.10
N THR A 282 -11.42 -7.10 5.99
CA THR A 282 -10.23 -6.27 5.84
C THR A 282 -9.73 -6.35 4.41
N TRP A 283 -9.49 -5.19 3.78
CA TRP A 283 -8.81 -5.10 2.51
C TRP A 283 -7.42 -4.51 2.70
N ARG A 284 -6.52 -4.87 1.78
CA ARG A 284 -5.30 -4.09 1.58
C ARG A 284 -5.64 -2.94 0.67
N ALA A 285 -5.32 -1.74 1.12
CA ALA A 285 -5.42 -0.54 0.31
C ALA A 285 -4.08 0.19 0.35
N ASN A 286 -3.88 1.05 -0.64
CA ASN A 286 -2.87 2.08 -0.59
C ASN A 286 -3.41 3.32 -1.31
N PHE A 287 -3.01 4.49 -0.86
CA PHE A 287 -3.42 5.76 -1.44
C PHE A 287 -2.18 6.59 -1.65
N LEU A 288 -1.98 7.09 -2.86
CA LEU A 288 -0.81 7.87 -3.20
C LEU A 288 -1.19 9.23 -3.73
N ARG A 289 -0.32 10.19 -3.43
CA ARG A 289 -0.32 11.49 -4.08
C ARG A 289 0.86 11.54 -5.03
N ALA A 290 0.59 11.80 -6.31
CA ALA A 290 1.63 12.19 -7.25
C ALA A 290 1.60 13.71 -7.42
N GLN A 291 2.73 14.34 -7.14
CA GLN A 291 2.90 15.77 -7.26
C GLN A 291 4.26 16.12 -7.86
N TRP A 292 4.31 17.27 -8.50
CA TRP A 292 5.51 17.79 -9.14
C TRP A 292 5.67 19.26 -8.78
N SER A 293 6.90 19.68 -8.49
CA SER A 293 7.19 21.10 -8.36
C SER A 293 6.94 21.81 -9.70
N VAL A 294 6.44 23.03 -9.65
CA VAL A 294 6.14 23.85 -10.83
C VAL A 294 6.73 25.24 -10.72
N LYS A 295 7.11 25.82 -11.85
CA LYS A 295 7.41 27.25 -11.98
C LYS A 295 6.21 27.99 -12.52
N LYS A 296 5.82 29.07 -11.84
CA LYS A 296 4.85 30.04 -12.37
C LYS A 296 5.47 30.82 -13.53
N ARG A 297 4.84 30.79 -14.70
CA ARG A 297 5.29 31.48 -15.92
C ARG A 297 4.13 32.31 -16.47
N GLY A 298 3.96 33.52 -15.95
CA GLY A 298 2.86 34.40 -16.35
C GLY A 298 1.50 33.78 -16.07
N THR A 299 0.88 33.18 -17.09
CA THR A 299 -0.49 32.62 -17.04
C THR A 299 -0.54 31.09 -17.04
N HIS A 300 0.60 30.38 -16.99
CA HIS A 300 0.63 28.91 -16.95
C HIS A 300 1.74 28.36 -16.02
N TYR A 301 1.63 27.08 -15.69
CA TYR A 301 2.62 26.32 -14.92
C TYR A 301 3.59 25.56 -15.84
N GLU A 302 4.87 25.55 -15.46
CA GLU A 302 5.92 24.76 -16.11
C GLU A 302 6.45 23.71 -15.14
N LYS A 303 6.32 22.42 -15.48
CA LYS A 303 6.70 21.28 -14.64
C LYS A 303 8.22 21.20 -14.42
N GLU A 304 8.63 21.03 -13.16
CA GLU A 304 10.01 20.72 -12.79
C GLU A 304 10.25 19.20 -12.68
N LYS A 305 11.51 18.77 -12.75
CA LYS A 305 11.89 17.36 -12.74
C LYS A 305 11.89 16.70 -11.34
N ASN A 306 11.46 17.41 -10.30
CA ASN A 306 11.39 16.86 -8.95
C ASN A 306 9.94 16.46 -8.64
N SER A 307 9.73 15.18 -8.37
CA SER A 307 8.46 14.61 -7.92
C SER A 307 8.58 14.12 -6.48
N GLY A 308 7.50 14.27 -5.72
CA GLY A 308 7.29 13.58 -4.44
C GLY A 308 6.16 12.57 -4.59
N THR A 309 6.22 11.49 -3.83
CA THR A 309 5.11 10.54 -3.72
C THR A 309 4.98 10.11 -2.28
N ASP A 310 3.76 10.10 -1.80
CA ASP A 310 3.41 9.77 -0.42
C ASP A 310 2.40 8.62 -0.41
N TRP A 311 2.27 7.85 0.68
CA TRP A 311 1.44 6.63 0.70
C TRP A 311 0.72 6.32 2.02
N TRP A 312 -0.18 5.32 2.03
CA TRP A 312 -1.07 4.95 3.16
C TRP A 312 -1.46 3.44 3.22
N GLY A 313 -2.10 2.93 4.29
CA GLY A 313 -2.20 1.48 4.63
C GLY A 313 -3.58 0.76 4.53
N LEU A 314 -3.88 -0.15 5.47
CA LEU A 314 -5.01 -1.10 5.49
C LEU A 314 -6.37 -0.44 5.78
N ILE A 315 -7.46 -1.06 5.28
CA ILE A 315 -8.83 -0.63 5.56
C ILE A 315 -9.70 -1.81 6.05
N GLN A 316 -10.66 -1.54 6.92
CA GLN A 316 -11.57 -2.54 7.46
C GLN A 316 -13.03 -2.03 7.47
N PHE A 317 -13.96 -2.86 6.98
CA PHE A 317 -15.37 -2.53 6.84
C PHE A 317 -16.18 -2.89 8.09
N GLN A 318 -16.97 -1.93 8.55
CA GLN A 318 -17.78 -2.07 9.77
C GLN A 318 -19.25 -1.77 9.50
N ASP A 319 -20.12 -2.74 9.81
CA ASP A 319 -21.57 -2.52 9.90
C ASP A 319 -21.94 -2.30 11.38
N ALA A 320 -21.38 -1.23 11.95
CA ALA A 320 -21.56 -0.83 13.34
C ALA A 320 -21.87 0.68 13.42
N GLU A 321 -22.22 1.16 14.62
CA GLU A 321 -22.36 2.60 14.86
C GLU A 321 -21.01 3.32 14.69
N ILE A 322 -21.02 4.54 14.17
CA ILE A 322 -19.79 5.30 13.93
C ILE A 322 -19.02 5.49 15.25
N ASN A 323 -17.71 5.28 15.22
CA ASN A 323 -16.80 5.33 16.37
C ASN A 323 -17.09 4.31 17.49
N SER A 324 -17.96 3.31 17.26
CA SER A 324 -18.22 2.24 18.23
C SER A 324 -17.19 1.10 18.18
N THR A 325 -16.36 1.06 17.14
CA THR A 325 -15.38 0.01 16.89
C THR A 325 -13.99 0.60 16.65
N HIS A 326 -12.96 -0.22 16.81
CA HIS A 326 -11.58 0.07 16.41
C HIS A 326 -11.12 -0.94 15.36
N PHE A 327 -10.00 -0.69 14.70
CA PHE A 327 -9.45 -1.63 13.73
C PHE A 327 -9.11 -2.95 14.44
N MET A 328 -9.77 -4.03 14.02
CA MET A 328 -9.55 -5.36 14.54
C MET A 328 -8.36 -6.01 13.83
N THR A 329 -7.38 -6.43 14.61
CA THR A 329 -6.19 -7.11 14.12
C THR A 329 -6.56 -8.49 13.54
N SER A 330 -5.89 -8.87 12.46
CA SER A 330 -6.14 -10.16 11.82
C SER A 330 -5.37 -11.26 12.54
N GLU A 331 -6.04 -12.35 12.91
CA GLU A 331 -5.37 -13.54 13.47
C GLU A 331 -4.39 -14.16 12.46
N LYS A 332 -4.56 -13.86 11.16
CA LYS A 332 -3.68 -14.29 10.07
C LYS A 332 -2.45 -13.41 9.90
N TRP A 333 -2.33 -12.30 10.62
CA TRP A 333 -1.30 -11.27 10.41
C TRP A 333 0.13 -11.80 10.53
N VAL A 334 0.42 -12.57 11.59
CA VAL A 334 1.75 -13.15 11.80
C VAL A 334 2.11 -14.12 10.69
N ALA A 335 1.19 -15.01 10.33
CA ALA A 335 1.39 -15.97 9.24
C ALA A 335 1.57 -15.26 7.88
N THR A 336 0.81 -14.18 7.65
CA THR A 336 0.90 -13.37 6.44
C THR A 336 2.27 -12.73 6.29
N ASN A 337 2.79 -12.10 7.35
CA ASN A 337 4.12 -11.49 7.32
C ASN A 337 5.21 -12.55 7.18
N ALA A 338 5.08 -13.71 7.84
CA ALA A 338 6.02 -14.82 7.66
C ALA A 338 6.09 -15.31 6.20
N LEU A 339 4.95 -15.34 5.49
CA LEU A 339 4.90 -15.65 4.05
C LEU A 339 5.63 -14.57 3.23
N LEU A 340 5.34 -13.29 3.48
CA LEU A 340 5.92 -12.14 2.75
C LEU A 340 7.44 -11.98 2.98
N ASP A 341 7.90 -12.18 4.21
CA ASP A 341 9.32 -12.12 4.55
C ASP A 341 10.08 -13.29 3.92
N THR A 342 9.47 -14.48 3.90
CA THR A 342 10.07 -15.65 3.25
C THR A 342 10.11 -15.49 1.73
N TYR A 343 9.04 -14.97 1.13
CA TYR A 343 9.00 -14.60 -0.27
C TYR A 343 10.13 -13.62 -0.62
N SER A 344 10.26 -12.53 0.15
CA SER A 344 11.28 -11.50 -0.08
C SER A 344 12.69 -12.06 0.05
N ALA A 345 12.94 -12.91 1.04
CA ALA A 345 14.23 -13.58 1.21
C ALA A 345 14.56 -14.52 0.04
N LEU A 346 13.57 -15.24 -0.49
CA LEU A 346 13.74 -16.10 -1.67
C LEU A 346 14.06 -15.29 -2.93
N GLN A 347 13.36 -14.18 -3.15
CA GLN A 347 13.66 -13.28 -4.26
C GLN A 347 15.05 -12.67 -4.15
N ALA A 348 15.44 -12.21 -2.95
CA ALA A 348 16.78 -11.67 -2.71
C ALA A 348 17.87 -12.72 -2.95
N PHE A 349 17.66 -13.96 -2.49
CA PHE A 349 18.59 -15.06 -2.72
C PHE A 349 18.71 -15.40 -4.21
N HIS A 350 17.59 -15.44 -4.93
CA HIS A 350 17.58 -15.67 -6.38
C HIS A 350 18.27 -14.54 -7.15
N ALA A 351 18.06 -13.28 -6.77
CA ALA A 351 18.71 -12.13 -7.40
C ALA A 351 20.25 -12.20 -7.31
N VAL A 352 20.80 -12.80 -6.24
CA VAL A 352 22.24 -12.95 -6.05
C VAL A 352 22.79 -14.23 -6.69
N THR A 353 22.06 -15.34 -6.61
CA THR A 353 22.57 -16.67 -6.98
C THR A 353 22.05 -17.21 -8.31
N GLY A 354 21.01 -16.60 -8.85
CA GLY A 354 20.27 -17.08 -10.03
C GLY A 354 19.42 -18.33 -9.79
N ARG A 355 19.21 -18.76 -8.53
CA ARG A 355 18.41 -19.94 -8.17
C ARG A 355 17.64 -19.71 -6.87
N TYR A 356 16.50 -20.37 -6.70
CA TYR A 356 15.81 -20.47 -5.41
C TYR A 356 16.41 -21.59 -4.54
N THR A 357 16.14 -21.56 -3.24
CA THR A 357 16.54 -22.61 -2.29
C THR A 357 15.40 -22.95 -1.33
N ASP A 358 15.30 -24.21 -0.93
CA ASP A 358 14.43 -24.71 0.13
C ASP A 358 15.13 -24.73 1.51
N ARG A 359 16.43 -24.40 1.57
CA ARG A 359 17.22 -24.36 2.80
C ARG A 359 17.04 -23.02 3.52
N LYS A 360 16.28 -23.05 4.60
CA LYS A 360 15.95 -21.87 5.43
C LYS A 360 17.20 -21.19 5.98
N GLU A 361 18.26 -21.93 6.25
CA GLU A 361 19.51 -21.40 6.84
C GLU A 361 20.30 -20.51 5.88
N LEU A 362 20.00 -20.59 4.57
CA LEU A 362 20.56 -19.71 3.56
C LEU A 362 19.74 -18.43 3.35
N LEU A 363 18.52 -18.41 3.87
CA LEU A 363 17.61 -17.30 3.78
C LEU A 363 17.79 -16.46 5.04
N HIS A 364 18.08 -15.18 4.89
CA HIS A 364 18.19 -14.25 6.01
C HIS A 364 16.80 -13.90 6.54
N LEU A 365 16.08 -14.91 7.04
CA LEU A 365 14.73 -14.77 7.54
C LEU A 365 14.73 -14.07 8.91
N PRO A 366 13.69 -13.28 9.23
CA PRO A 366 13.53 -12.75 10.57
C PRO A 366 13.34 -13.89 11.59
N PRO A 367 13.90 -13.76 12.81
CA PRO A 367 13.83 -14.80 13.85
C PRO A 367 12.44 -15.31 14.18
N TYR A 368 11.41 -14.46 14.10
CA TYR A 368 10.04 -14.84 14.44
C TYR A 368 9.45 -15.89 13.49
N VAL A 369 9.98 -15.97 12.26
CA VAL A 369 9.55 -16.92 11.23
C VAL A 369 10.02 -18.34 11.52
N PHE A 370 11.22 -18.50 12.11
CA PHE A 370 11.83 -19.82 12.32
C PHE A 370 12.02 -20.19 13.81
N SER A 371 11.64 -19.33 14.75
CA SER A 371 11.76 -19.61 16.19
C SER A 371 10.80 -20.69 16.69
N GLY A 372 9.75 -21.01 15.93
CA GLY A 372 8.66 -21.91 16.36
C GLY A 372 7.71 -21.28 17.40
N LYS A 373 7.95 -20.02 17.80
CA LYS A 373 7.13 -19.30 18.77
C LYS A 373 5.91 -18.64 18.14
N CYS A 374 6.08 -18.02 16.97
CA CYS A 374 5.07 -17.19 16.32
C CYS A 374 4.31 -17.91 15.19
N VAL A 375 4.96 -18.89 14.57
CA VAL A 375 4.37 -19.82 13.60
C VAL A 375 4.79 -21.22 13.99
N ASP A 376 3.94 -22.23 13.75
CA ASP A 376 4.24 -23.61 14.12
C ASP A 376 5.24 -24.26 13.16
N ASP A 377 5.11 -23.98 11.87
CA ASP A 377 6.02 -24.49 10.84
C ASP A 377 6.02 -23.59 9.60
N ILE A 378 7.12 -23.66 8.86
CA ILE A 378 7.25 -23.08 7.53
C ILE A 378 7.87 -24.10 6.59
N SER A 379 7.31 -24.31 5.41
CA SER A 379 7.85 -25.23 4.41
C SER A 379 8.02 -24.51 3.08
N ILE A 380 9.15 -24.76 2.42
CA ILE A 380 9.46 -24.22 1.10
C ILE A 380 9.59 -25.42 0.17
N LYS A 381 8.79 -25.45 -0.89
CA LYS A 381 8.89 -26.45 -1.96
C LYS A 381 9.31 -25.75 -3.23
N LEU A 382 10.31 -26.29 -3.91
CA LEU A 382 10.73 -25.82 -5.22
C LEU A 382 10.04 -26.66 -6.29
N ASP A 383 9.60 -26.00 -7.35
CA ASP A 383 9.03 -26.65 -8.52
C ASP A 383 9.40 -25.88 -9.79
N TRP A 384 8.82 -26.29 -10.92
CA TRP A 384 9.11 -25.68 -12.23
C TRP A 384 8.65 -24.22 -12.34
N SER A 385 7.74 -23.77 -11.48
CA SER A 385 7.23 -22.39 -11.42
C SER A 385 8.04 -21.50 -10.45
N GLY A 386 9.02 -22.07 -9.74
CA GLY A 386 9.89 -21.36 -8.81
C GLY A 386 9.80 -21.96 -7.42
N PHE A 387 8.89 -21.45 -6.60
CA PHE A 387 8.66 -21.93 -5.23
C PHE A 387 7.21 -21.81 -4.77
N HIS A 388 6.87 -22.64 -3.79
CA HIS A 388 5.66 -22.58 -3.00
C HIS A 388 6.03 -22.62 -1.52
N VAL A 389 5.74 -21.53 -0.81
CA VAL A 389 5.90 -21.45 0.65
C VAL A 389 4.57 -21.76 1.32
N THR A 390 4.61 -22.53 2.39
CA THR A 390 3.46 -22.78 3.29
C THR A 390 3.86 -22.44 4.71
N VAL A 391 3.03 -21.65 5.40
CA VAL A 391 3.19 -21.30 6.81
C VAL A 391 2.02 -21.87 7.59
N LYS A 392 2.31 -22.63 8.65
CA LYS A 392 1.31 -23.13 9.60
C LYS A 392 1.18 -22.12 10.75
N PRO A 393 0.03 -21.45 10.90
CA PRO A 393 -0.18 -20.53 12.00
C PRO A 393 -0.08 -21.23 13.36
N LYS A 394 0.30 -20.48 14.39
CA LYS A 394 0.42 -21.02 15.74
C LYS A 394 -0.94 -21.48 16.28
N GLY A 395 -0.96 -22.66 16.90
CA GLY A 395 -2.11 -23.12 17.70
C GLY A 395 -3.21 -23.83 16.92
N GLY A 396 -2.99 -24.14 15.63
CA GLY A 396 -3.79 -25.10 14.85
C GLY A 396 -5.25 -24.72 14.54
N ASN A 397 -5.73 -23.57 15.00
CA ASN A 397 -7.12 -23.12 14.77
C ASN A 397 -7.32 -22.39 13.43
N LEU A 398 -6.24 -21.95 12.80
CA LEU A 398 -6.26 -21.23 11.54
C LEU A 398 -5.80 -22.15 10.41
N GLU A 399 -6.35 -21.93 9.22
CA GLU A 399 -5.89 -22.61 8.02
C GLU A 399 -4.44 -22.25 7.68
N ASP A 400 -3.74 -23.19 7.03
CA ASP A 400 -2.39 -22.95 6.53
C ASP A 400 -2.38 -21.79 5.52
N GLY A 401 -1.40 -20.90 5.65
CA GLY A 401 -1.16 -19.82 4.71
C GLY A 401 -0.18 -20.25 3.63
N HIS A 402 -0.32 -19.71 2.43
CA HIS A 402 0.48 -20.09 1.28
C HIS A 402 0.87 -18.86 0.44
N ILE A 403 2.06 -18.90 -0.16
CA ILE A 403 2.49 -17.91 -1.17
C ILE A 403 3.33 -18.59 -2.27
N LYS A 404 3.13 -18.17 -3.53
CA LYS A 404 3.89 -18.64 -4.71
C LYS A 404 4.88 -17.59 -5.21
N ALA A 405 5.76 -18.00 -6.12
CA ALA A 405 6.78 -17.15 -6.74
C ALA A 405 6.22 -15.97 -7.58
N ASP A 406 4.92 -15.97 -7.89
CA ASP A 406 4.20 -14.89 -8.56
C ASP A 406 3.48 -13.94 -7.57
N HIS A 407 3.85 -13.98 -6.29
CA HIS A 407 3.26 -13.27 -5.15
C HIS A 407 1.84 -13.69 -4.75
N PHE A 408 1.20 -14.65 -5.43
CA PHE A 408 -0.16 -15.05 -5.07
C PHE A 408 -0.21 -15.63 -3.65
N LEU A 409 -0.98 -15.00 -2.77
CA LEU A 409 -1.13 -15.36 -1.35
C LEU A 409 -2.57 -15.82 -1.06
N TRP A 410 -2.71 -16.93 -0.33
CA TRP A 410 -4.02 -17.42 0.13
C TRP A 410 -3.91 -18.21 1.44
N PHE A 411 -5.06 -18.54 2.03
CA PHE A 411 -5.18 -19.40 3.21
C PHE A 411 -6.12 -20.56 2.90
N GLY A 412 -5.80 -21.74 3.42
CA GLY A 412 -6.59 -22.95 3.21
C GLY A 412 -6.46 -23.52 1.81
N LYS A 413 -7.59 -23.97 1.24
CA LYS A 413 -7.59 -24.52 -0.12
C LYS A 413 -7.36 -23.39 -1.13
N GLU A 414 -6.56 -23.68 -2.14
CA GLU A 414 -6.36 -22.77 -3.27
C GLU A 414 -7.68 -22.57 -4.01
N ASP A 415 -8.25 -21.37 -3.87
CA ASP A 415 -9.50 -20.95 -4.49
C ASP A 415 -9.18 -20.03 -5.67
N MET A 416 -8.60 -20.61 -6.73
CA MET A 416 -8.43 -19.89 -8.00
C MET A 416 -9.74 -20.00 -8.79
N GLN A 417 -10.59 -18.99 -8.67
CA GLN A 417 -11.61 -18.74 -9.70
C GLN A 417 -10.93 -18.00 -10.84
N TYR A 418 -10.65 -18.73 -11.92
CA TYR A 418 -10.09 -18.17 -13.14
C TYR A 418 -11.12 -17.31 -13.88
N PHE A 419 -10.62 -16.16 -14.36
CA PHE A 419 -11.18 -15.18 -15.29
C PHE A 419 -12.08 -14.10 -14.69
#